data_AF-A0A7C3WFQ3-F1
#
_entry.id   AF-A0A7C3WFQ3-F1
#
_cell.length_a   1.000
_cell.length_b   1.000
_cell.length_c   1.000
_cell.angle_alpha   90.00
_cell.angle_beta   90.00
_cell.angle_gamma   90.00
#
_symmetry.space_group_name_H-M   'P 1'
#
loop_
_entity.id
_entity.type
_entity.pdbx_description
1 polymer ?
#
loop_
_entity_poly.entity_id
_entity_poly.type
_entity_poly.pdbx_seq_one_letter_code
_entity_poly.pdbx_strand_id
1 'polypeptide(L)'
;MYKLLLCWRYLRTRYIALASIISVTLGVATMIVVNSVMAGFTTEMENRIHGILSDVVLESTSLEGMPDAQWHMEQIRAVAGQWIEAMTPTVAVPAMLSFQVPYGSGKWITRPVYLIGIDAATQGQVSDFSKYLQHPENRRQLSWELRHEGYDIRDPQGGADARERPQMAAAGWPHRIRRARYEEMLR
;
A
#
# COMPACT_ATOMS: atom_id res chain seq x y z
N MET A 1 26.91 -9.30 49.41
CA MET A 1 27.58 -8.91 48.15
C MET A 1 28.46 -10.01 47.52
N TYR A 2 29.03 -10.97 48.27
CA TYR A 2 29.91 -12.01 47.68
C TYR A 2 29.21 -13.13 46.90
N LYS A 3 27.91 -13.39 47.13
CA LYS A 3 27.18 -14.51 46.50
C LYS A 3 27.14 -14.40 44.97
N LEU A 4 26.87 -13.21 44.42
CA LEU A 4 26.86 -12.97 42.97
C LEU A 4 28.25 -13.17 42.33
N LEU A 5 29.31 -12.68 42.99
CA LEU A 5 30.70 -12.85 42.55
C LEU A 5 31.12 -14.33 42.52
N LEU A 6 30.69 -15.10 43.53
CA LEU A 6 30.94 -16.55 43.60
C LEU A 6 30.14 -17.33 42.55
N CYS A 7 28.85 -17.02 42.37
CA CYS A 7 28.01 -17.62 41.32
C CYS A 7 28.58 -17.34 39.92
N TRP A 8 29.02 -16.11 39.63
CA TRP A 8 29.63 -15.75 38.36
C TRP A 8 30.92 -16.51 38.08
N ARG A 9 31.82 -16.62 39.07
CA ARG A 9 33.05 -17.43 38.94
C ARG A 9 32.73 -18.91 38.70
N TYR A 10 31.73 -19.45 39.39
CA TYR A 10 31.30 -20.84 39.26
C TYR A 10 30.70 -21.15 37.87
N LEU A 11 29.88 -20.24 37.33
CA LEU A 11 29.34 -20.36 35.97
C LEU A 11 30.44 -20.32 34.90
N ARG A 12 31.47 -19.48 35.07
CA ARG A 12 32.55 -19.33 34.09
C ARG A 12 33.49 -20.53 34.02
N THR A 13 33.64 -21.28 35.11
CA THR A 13 34.50 -22.46 35.15
C THR A 13 33.80 -23.75 34.74
N ARG A 14 32.47 -23.81 34.73
CA ARG A 14 31.70 -25.03 34.42
C ARG A 14 30.91 -24.88 33.11
N TYR A 15 31.52 -25.24 31.99
CA TYR A 15 30.94 -25.13 30.63
C TYR A 15 29.57 -25.80 30.46
N ILE A 16 29.30 -26.90 31.17
CA ILE A 16 27.99 -27.61 31.12
C ILE A 16 26.84 -26.71 31.61
N ALA A 17 27.09 -25.88 32.64
CA ALA A 17 26.08 -24.97 33.17
C ALA A 17 25.78 -23.83 32.18
N LEU A 18 26.81 -23.30 31.52
CA LEU A 18 26.66 -22.29 30.48
C LEU A 18 25.87 -22.83 29.28
N ALA A 19 26.20 -24.04 28.81
CA ALA A 19 25.49 -24.69 27.72
C ALA A 19 24.00 -24.90 28.03
N SER A 20 23.67 -25.26 29.27
CA SER A 20 22.29 -25.44 29.73
C SER A 20 21.49 -24.12 29.69
N ILE A 21 22.10 -23.01 30.14
CA ILE A 21 21.44 -21.70 30.11
C ILE A 21 21.23 -21.23 28.68
N ILE A 22 22.21 -21.41 27.80
CA ILE A 22 22.08 -21.06 26.37
C ILE A 22 20.97 -21.88 25.72
N SER A 23 20.89 -23.18 26.01
CA SER A 23 19.83 -24.05 25.49
C SER A 23 18.43 -23.58 25.93
N VAL A 24 18.24 -23.30 27.22
CA VAL A 24 16.96 -22.79 27.73
C VAL A 24 16.64 -21.41 27.17
N THR A 25 17.64 -20.52 27.10
CA THR A 25 17.48 -19.17 26.53
C THR A 25 17.07 -19.23 25.08
N LEU A 26 17.70 -20.10 24.28
CA LEU A 26 17.36 -20.29 22.88
C LEU A 26 15.93 -20.85 22.73
N GLY A 27 15.53 -21.81 23.57
CA GLY A 27 14.17 -22.37 23.55
C GLY A 27 13.09 -21.34 23.92
N VAL A 28 13.35 -20.50 24.92
CA VAL A 28 12.43 -19.41 25.28
C VAL A 28 12.42 -18.33 24.19
N ALA A 29 13.58 -17.99 23.62
CA ALA A 29 13.69 -17.01 22.55
C ALA A 29 12.92 -17.46 21.30
N THR A 30 13.01 -18.73 20.89
CA THR A 30 12.25 -19.24 19.74
C THR A 30 10.75 -19.20 20.01
N MET A 31 10.31 -19.56 21.22
CA MET A 31 8.88 -19.47 21.60
C MET A 31 8.36 -18.03 21.55
N ILE A 32 9.14 -17.06 22.05
CA ILE A 32 8.78 -15.63 22.00
C ILE A 32 8.74 -15.13 20.56
N VAL A 33 9.77 -15.41 19.77
CA VAL A 33 9.89 -14.92 18.38
C VAL A 33 8.74 -15.46 17.54
N VAL A 34 8.44 -16.75 17.61
CA VAL A 34 7.36 -17.34 16.80
C VAL A 34 6.01 -16.71 17.13
N ASN A 35 5.68 -16.57 18.41
CA ASN A 35 4.41 -15.96 18.80
C ASN A 35 4.34 -14.48 18.38
N SER A 36 5.46 -13.76 18.51
CA SER A 36 5.56 -12.34 18.14
C SER A 36 5.43 -12.14 16.63
N VAL A 37 6.06 -13.00 15.83
CA VAL A 37 5.99 -12.94 14.36
C VAL A 37 4.57 -13.25 13.88
N MET A 38 3.93 -14.29 14.42
CA MET A 38 2.56 -14.63 14.05
C MET A 38 1.59 -13.50 14.41
N ALA A 39 1.68 -12.95 15.62
CA ALA A 39 0.84 -11.83 16.04
C ALA A 39 1.05 -10.58 15.17
N GLY A 40 2.32 -10.22 14.89
CA GLY A 40 2.63 -9.08 14.03
C GLY A 40 2.13 -9.26 12.59
N PHE A 41 2.27 -10.47 12.05
CA PHE A 41 1.81 -10.79 10.70
C PHE A 41 0.29 -10.71 10.58
N THR A 42 -0.47 -11.22 11.55
CA THR A 42 -1.94 -11.13 11.54
C THR A 42 -2.40 -9.68 11.51
N THR A 43 -1.85 -8.82 12.38
CA THR A 43 -2.18 -7.38 12.41
C THR A 43 -1.83 -6.68 11.10
N GLU A 44 -0.66 -6.96 10.53
CA GLU A 44 -0.24 -6.37 9.24
C GLU A 44 -1.10 -6.86 8.06
N MET A 45 -1.46 -8.14 8.03
CA MET A 45 -2.35 -8.67 7.00
C MET A 45 -3.74 -8.07 7.10
N GLU A 46 -4.31 -8.01 8.31
CA GLU A 46 -5.62 -7.41 8.55
C GLU A 46 -5.64 -5.95 8.09
N ASN A 47 -4.65 -5.15 8.50
CA ASN A 47 -4.52 -3.75 8.09
C ASN A 47 -4.35 -3.60 6.57
N ARG A 48 -3.63 -4.50 5.90
CA ARG A 48 -3.43 -4.45 4.44
C ARG A 48 -4.68 -4.83 3.65
N ILE A 49 -5.47 -5.78 4.17
CA ILE A 49 -6.72 -6.20 3.54
C ILE A 49 -7.78 -5.09 3.72
N HIS A 50 -7.95 -4.57 4.94
CA HIS A 50 -8.93 -3.52 5.23
C HIS A 50 -8.56 -2.15 4.66
N GLY A 51 -7.27 -1.81 4.49
CA GLY A 51 -6.89 -0.50 3.95
C GLY A 51 -7.21 -0.33 2.45
N ILE A 52 -7.19 -1.40 1.67
CA ILE A 52 -7.36 -1.32 0.21
C ILE A 52 -8.82 -1.57 -0.21
N LEU A 53 -9.57 -2.36 0.56
CA LEU A 53 -10.92 -2.81 0.24
C LEU A 53 -11.96 -2.13 1.14
N SER A 54 -13.12 -1.81 0.59
CA SER A 54 -14.28 -1.39 1.38
C SER A 54 -14.82 -2.54 2.23
N ASP A 55 -15.34 -2.25 3.42
CA ASP A 55 -15.90 -3.26 4.33
C ASP A 55 -17.02 -4.11 3.70
N VAL A 56 -17.85 -3.48 2.86
CA VAL A 56 -18.95 -4.14 2.14
C VAL A 56 -18.92 -3.67 0.69
N VAL A 57 -18.90 -4.62 -0.25
CA VAL A 57 -19.03 -4.38 -1.68
C VAL A 57 -20.38 -4.91 -2.15
N LEU A 58 -21.13 -4.06 -2.83
CA LEU A 58 -22.33 -4.46 -3.56
C LEU A 58 -22.01 -4.47 -5.04
N GLU A 59 -22.08 -5.65 -5.65
CA GLU A 59 -21.78 -5.85 -7.06
C GLU A 59 -22.97 -6.52 -7.76
N SER A 60 -23.10 -6.25 -9.06
CA SER A 60 -24.01 -6.97 -9.92
C SER A 60 -23.31 -8.20 -10.48
N THR A 61 -24.01 -9.33 -10.49
CA THR A 61 -23.56 -10.55 -11.17
C THR A 61 -23.71 -10.46 -12.69
N SER A 62 -24.45 -9.45 -13.19
CA SER A 62 -24.63 -9.19 -14.61
C SER A 62 -23.42 -8.45 -15.21
N LEU A 63 -23.11 -8.75 -16.46
CA LEU A 63 -22.07 -8.04 -17.23
C LEU A 63 -22.40 -6.55 -17.43
N GLU A 64 -23.67 -6.16 -17.35
CA GLU A 64 -24.11 -4.77 -17.50
C GLU A 64 -23.79 -3.90 -16.27
N GLY A 65 -23.38 -4.52 -15.16
CA GLY A 65 -23.10 -3.82 -13.91
C GLY A 65 -24.38 -3.36 -13.21
N MET A 66 -24.28 -2.23 -12.48
CA MET A 66 -25.39 -1.57 -11.80
C MET A 66 -25.59 -0.18 -12.42
N PRO A 67 -26.66 0.04 -13.22
CA PRO A 67 -26.95 1.36 -13.75
C PRO A 67 -27.37 2.30 -12.60
N ASP A 68 -27.16 3.61 -12.77
CA ASP A 68 -27.56 4.64 -11.81
C ASP A 68 -27.08 4.35 -10.37
N ALA A 69 -25.79 4.53 -10.14
CA ALA A 69 -25.19 4.32 -8.83
C ALA A 69 -25.79 5.27 -7.76
N GLN A 70 -26.23 6.47 -8.15
CA GLN A 70 -26.83 7.45 -7.24
C GLN A 70 -28.11 6.90 -6.62
N TRP A 71 -29.02 6.38 -7.46
CA TRP A 71 -30.27 5.79 -6.99
C TRP A 71 -30.02 4.63 -6.02
N HIS A 72 -29.08 3.72 -6.34
CA HIS A 72 -28.73 2.60 -5.47
C HIS A 72 -28.18 3.07 -4.12
N MET A 73 -27.28 4.05 -4.12
CA MET A 73 -26.74 4.64 -2.89
C MET A 73 -27.84 5.29 -2.04
N GLU A 74 -28.83 5.94 -2.64
CA GLU A 74 -29.98 6.50 -1.93
C GLU A 74 -30.85 5.42 -1.28
N GLN A 75 -31.14 4.32 -1.99
CA GLN A 75 -31.88 3.19 -1.42
C GLN A 75 -31.13 2.57 -0.24
N ILE A 76 -29.82 2.39 -0.37
CA ILE A 76 -28.98 1.85 0.71
C ILE A 76 -28.99 2.79 1.92
N ARG A 77 -28.87 4.11 1.71
CA ARG A 77 -28.97 5.10 2.81
C ARG A 77 -30.34 5.06 3.49
N ALA A 78 -31.43 4.85 2.75
CA ALA A 78 -32.76 4.79 3.33
C ALA A 78 -32.93 3.62 4.32
N VAL A 79 -32.24 2.50 4.09
CA VAL A 79 -32.32 1.30 4.95
C VAL A 79 -31.28 1.31 6.06
N ALA A 80 -30.04 1.67 5.76
CA ALA A 80 -28.91 1.47 6.66
C ALA A 80 -28.06 2.74 6.87
N GLY A 81 -28.54 3.92 6.48
CA GLY A 81 -27.77 5.17 6.50
C GLY A 81 -27.16 5.53 7.86
N GLN A 82 -27.78 5.12 8.97
CA GLN A 82 -27.24 5.35 10.32
C GLN A 82 -25.98 4.52 10.65
N TRP A 83 -25.72 3.45 9.91
CA TRP A 83 -24.56 2.56 10.08
C TRP A 83 -23.48 2.77 9.02
N ILE A 84 -23.72 3.67 8.07
CA ILE A 84 -22.85 3.89 6.91
C ILE A 84 -22.05 5.16 7.13
N GLU A 85 -20.74 5.03 7.26
CA GLU A 85 -19.82 6.17 7.35
C GLU A 85 -19.66 6.86 5.99
N ALA A 86 -19.36 6.09 4.94
CA ALA A 86 -19.17 6.60 3.59
C ALA A 86 -19.55 5.55 2.54
N MET A 87 -19.85 6.00 1.32
CA MET A 87 -20.08 5.14 0.15
C MET A 87 -19.53 5.79 -1.11
N THR A 88 -19.06 4.97 -2.05
CA THR A 88 -18.45 5.41 -3.29
C THR A 88 -18.86 4.47 -4.44
N PRO A 89 -19.26 4.99 -5.59
CA PRO A 89 -19.47 4.16 -6.77
C PRO A 89 -18.12 3.74 -7.36
N THR A 90 -18.00 2.47 -7.72
CA THR A 90 -16.78 1.92 -8.35
C THR A 90 -17.15 1.05 -9.54
N VAL A 91 -16.37 1.13 -10.61
CA VAL A 91 -16.51 0.28 -11.79
C VAL A 91 -15.21 -0.49 -11.99
N ALA A 92 -15.27 -1.82 -11.95
CA ALA A 92 -14.08 -2.66 -12.03
C ALA A 92 -14.20 -3.63 -13.21
N VAL A 93 -13.37 -3.46 -14.23
CA VAL A 93 -13.46 -4.23 -15.48
C VAL A 93 -12.09 -4.74 -15.93
N PRO A 94 -11.99 -5.99 -16.41
CA PRO A 94 -10.79 -6.47 -17.05
C PRO A 94 -10.56 -5.72 -18.37
N ALA A 95 -9.33 -5.29 -18.63
CA ALA A 95 -8.94 -4.53 -19.81
C ALA A 95 -7.55 -4.93 -20.32
N MET A 96 -7.19 -4.49 -21.53
CA MET A 96 -5.84 -4.67 -22.10
C MET A 96 -5.17 -3.31 -22.27
N LEU A 97 -4.03 -3.10 -21.61
CA LEU A 97 -3.22 -1.90 -21.76
C LEU A 97 -2.10 -2.15 -22.76
N SER A 98 -2.09 -1.40 -23.85
CA SER A 98 -1.02 -1.40 -24.85
C SER A 98 -0.19 -0.13 -24.75
N PHE A 99 1.12 -0.25 -24.56
CA PHE A 99 2.04 0.89 -24.51
C PHE A 99 3.38 0.56 -25.17
N GLN A 100 4.13 1.61 -25.54
CA GLN A 100 5.48 1.50 -26.07
C GLN A 100 6.51 1.93 -25.02
N VAL A 101 7.66 1.25 -24.99
CA VAL A 101 8.77 1.61 -24.08
C VAL A 101 9.69 2.61 -24.79
N PRO A 102 9.92 3.81 -24.22
CA PRO A 102 10.67 4.88 -24.88
C PRO A 102 12.14 4.54 -25.24
N TYR A 103 12.77 3.66 -24.47
CA TYR A 103 14.17 3.25 -24.65
C TYR A 103 14.31 1.82 -25.22
N GLY A 104 13.22 1.26 -25.76
CA GLY A 104 13.20 -0.06 -26.39
C GLY A 104 13.13 0.01 -27.92
N SER A 105 13.03 -1.13 -28.57
CA SER A 105 12.92 -1.29 -30.03
C SER A 105 11.63 -0.73 -30.67
N GLY A 106 10.90 0.17 -29.99
CA GLY A 106 9.58 0.65 -30.42
C GLY A 106 8.49 -0.42 -30.38
N LYS A 107 8.77 -1.59 -29.78
CA LYS A 107 7.82 -2.70 -29.71
C LYS A 107 6.65 -2.35 -28.79
N TRP A 108 5.44 -2.56 -29.30
CA TRP A 108 4.22 -2.52 -28.49
C TRP A 108 4.22 -3.67 -27.48
N ILE A 109 3.99 -3.32 -26.22
CA ILE A 109 3.79 -4.26 -25.13
C ILE A 109 2.32 -4.17 -24.72
N THR A 110 1.61 -5.28 -24.83
CA THR A 110 0.24 -5.40 -24.36
C THR A 110 0.22 -6.23 -23.08
N ARG A 111 -0.42 -5.70 -22.03
CA ARG A 111 -0.61 -6.40 -20.76
C ARG A 111 -2.08 -6.40 -20.36
N PRO A 112 -2.63 -7.54 -19.90
CA PRO A 112 -3.91 -7.53 -19.23
C PRO A 112 -3.80 -6.72 -17.94
N VAL A 113 -4.79 -5.88 -17.69
CA VAL A 113 -4.90 -5.02 -16.50
C VAL A 113 -6.33 -5.10 -15.99
N TYR A 114 -6.52 -4.77 -14.71
CA TYR A 114 -7.84 -4.55 -14.15
C TYR A 114 -8.03 -3.04 -14.04
N LEU A 115 -9.00 -2.49 -14.78
CA LEU A 115 -9.29 -1.06 -14.79
C LEU A 115 -10.35 -0.78 -13.74
N ILE A 116 -10.02 0.08 -12.78
CA ILE A 116 -10.92 0.49 -11.70
C ILE A 116 -11.23 1.97 -11.89
N GLY A 117 -12.47 2.28 -12.25
CA GLY A 117 -13.03 3.62 -12.22
C GLY A 117 -13.55 3.93 -10.82
N ILE A 118 -13.10 5.05 -10.26
CA ILE A 118 -13.46 5.52 -8.92
C ILE A 118 -14.00 6.94 -9.00
N ASP A 119 -14.83 7.34 -8.04
CA ASP A 119 -15.16 8.75 -7.87
C ASP A 119 -14.08 9.48 -7.05
N ALA A 120 -13.59 10.60 -7.58
CA ALA A 120 -12.53 11.37 -6.93
C ALA A 120 -13.00 12.08 -5.66
N ALA A 121 -14.29 12.38 -5.53
CA ALA A 121 -14.81 13.04 -4.35
C ALA A 121 -14.98 12.07 -3.18
N THR A 122 -15.54 10.87 -3.42
CA THR A 122 -15.92 9.95 -2.35
C THR A 122 -14.92 8.84 -2.06
N GLN A 123 -14.07 8.41 -3.01
CA GLN A 123 -13.22 7.22 -2.84
C GLN A 123 -12.31 7.32 -1.62
N GLY A 124 -11.76 8.51 -1.33
CA GLY A 124 -10.85 8.73 -0.21
C GLY A 124 -11.48 8.59 1.17
N GLN A 125 -12.81 8.54 1.26
CA GLN A 125 -13.55 8.34 2.52
C GLN A 125 -13.85 6.86 2.78
N VAL A 126 -13.88 6.03 1.72
CA VAL A 126 -14.23 4.60 1.81
C VAL A 126 -13.00 3.70 1.82
N SER A 127 -11.86 4.18 1.32
CA SER A 127 -10.62 3.42 1.23
C SER A 127 -9.42 4.29 1.61
N ASP A 128 -8.40 3.65 2.19
CA ASP A 128 -7.13 4.30 2.47
C ASP A 128 -6.30 4.60 1.22
N PHE A 129 -6.81 4.31 0.02
CA PHE A 129 -6.18 4.60 -1.28
C PHE A 129 -5.51 5.99 -1.33
N SER A 130 -6.18 7.03 -0.83
CA SER A 130 -5.65 8.39 -0.83
C SER A 130 -4.32 8.51 -0.08
N LYS A 131 -4.07 7.72 0.97
CA LYS A 131 -2.82 7.70 1.74
C LYS A 131 -1.62 7.20 0.90
N TYR A 132 -1.89 6.44 -0.16
CA TYR A 132 -0.87 5.86 -1.05
C TYR A 132 -0.55 6.76 -2.26
N LEU A 133 -1.20 7.91 -2.39
CA LEU A 133 -0.94 8.83 -3.50
C LEU A 133 0.38 9.57 -3.30
N GLN A 134 1.15 9.66 -4.39
CA GLN A 134 2.51 10.22 -4.41
C GLN A 134 2.57 11.75 -4.28
N HIS A 135 1.47 12.44 -4.61
CA HIS A 135 1.40 13.89 -4.51
C HIS A 135 0.66 14.29 -3.22
N PRO A 136 1.23 15.17 -2.38
CA PRO A 136 0.66 15.51 -1.07
C PRO A 136 -0.74 16.12 -1.17
N GLU A 137 -1.02 16.94 -2.19
CA GLU A 137 -2.37 17.49 -2.39
C GLU A 137 -3.38 16.41 -2.77
N ASN A 138 -2.97 15.42 -3.56
CA ASN A 138 -3.86 14.35 -3.98
C ASN A 138 -4.23 13.43 -2.80
N ARG A 139 -3.36 13.35 -1.77
CA ARG A 139 -3.69 12.65 -0.52
C ARG A 139 -4.79 13.34 0.30
N ARG A 140 -4.91 14.66 0.20
CA ARG A 140 -5.96 15.43 0.87
C ARG A 140 -7.27 15.32 0.11
N GLN A 141 -7.21 15.56 -1.19
CA GLN A 141 -8.35 15.43 -2.10
C GLN A 141 -7.85 14.91 -3.44
N LEU A 142 -8.35 13.76 -3.87
CA LEU A 142 -7.99 13.18 -5.16
C LEU A 142 -8.39 14.12 -6.29
N SER A 143 -7.50 14.27 -7.27
CA SER A 143 -7.79 14.91 -8.54
C SER A 143 -7.24 14.05 -9.68
N TRP A 144 -8.01 13.94 -10.76
CA TRP A 144 -7.59 13.32 -12.00
C TRP A 144 -6.59 14.18 -12.79
N GLU A 145 -6.54 15.48 -12.47
CA GLU A 145 -5.60 16.38 -13.11
C GLU A 145 -4.18 16.06 -12.71
N LEU A 146 -3.32 15.95 -13.72
CA LEU A 146 -1.90 15.75 -13.50
C LEU A 146 -1.29 17.01 -12.90
N ARG A 147 -0.69 16.86 -11.72
CA ARG A 147 0.05 17.93 -11.05
C ARG A 147 1.32 18.28 -11.82
N HIS A 148 1.65 19.56 -11.83
CA HIS A 148 2.83 20.05 -12.54
C HIS A 148 4.12 19.52 -11.91
N GLU A 149 4.29 19.67 -10.60
CA GLU A 149 5.48 19.26 -9.84
C GLU A 149 5.08 18.92 -8.40
N GLY A 150 6.03 18.81 -7.47
CA GLY A 150 5.72 18.64 -6.04
C GLY A 150 5.45 17.20 -5.59
N TYR A 151 5.89 16.22 -6.37
CA TYR A 151 5.81 14.80 -6.01
C TYR A 151 6.84 14.43 -4.94
N ASP A 152 6.45 13.51 -4.05
CA ASP A 152 7.33 13.09 -2.96
C ASP A 152 8.56 12.32 -3.46
N ILE A 153 9.73 12.87 -3.12
CA ILE A 153 11.03 12.26 -3.39
C ILE A 153 11.26 11.07 -2.47
N ARG A 154 10.88 11.19 -1.19
CA ARG A 154 10.93 10.09 -0.22
C ARG A 154 9.58 9.39 -0.20
N ASP A 155 9.59 8.09 -0.04
CA ASP A 155 8.33 7.37 0.12
C ASP A 155 7.65 7.80 1.43
N PRO A 156 6.45 8.40 1.39
CA PRO A 156 5.72 8.80 2.60
C PRO A 156 5.43 7.61 3.54
N GLN A 157 5.44 6.38 3.02
CA GLN A 157 5.17 5.16 3.79
C GLN A 157 6.44 4.45 4.26
N GLY A 158 7.61 4.82 3.74
CA GLY A 158 8.87 4.16 4.05
C GLY A 158 9.48 4.52 5.41
N GLY A 159 8.80 5.36 6.22
CA GLY A 159 9.31 5.82 7.51
C GLY A 159 10.56 6.71 7.39
N ALA A 160 11.28 6.86 8.50
CA ALA A 160 12.48 7.72 8.56
C ALA A 160 13.62 7.24 7.65
N ASP A 161 13.68 5.94 7.36
CA ASP A 161 14.72 5.30 6.55
C ASP A 161 14.34 5.16 5.07
N ALA A 162 13.25 5.81 4.64
CA ALA A 162 12.80 5.77 3.25
C ALA A 162 13.89 6.26 2.29
N ARG A 163 14.27 5.40 1.33
CA ARG A 163 15.26 5.76 0.30
C ARG A 163 14.75 6.92 -0.56
N GLU A 164 15.61 7.90 -0.79
CA GLU A 164 15.31 9.01 -1.69
C GLU A 164 15.23 8.56 -3.15
N ARG A 165 14.22 9.07 -3.86
CA ARG A 165 13.95 8.84 -5.28
C ARG A 165 14.06 10.16 -6.04
N PRO A 166 15.28 10.68 -6.30
CA PRO A 166 15.49 12.00 -6.91
C PRO A 166 14.79 12.16 -8.26
N GLN A 167 14.58 11.05 -9.00
CA GLN A 167 13.80 11.03 -10.24
C GLN A 167 12.34 11.52 -10.07
N MET A 168 11.76 11.40 -8.87
CA MET A 168 10.39 11.85 -8.59
C MET A 168 10.28 13.37 -8.52
N ALA A 169 11.38 14.09 -8.21
CA ALA A 169 11.38 15.55 -8.19
C ALA A 169 10.95 16.15 -9.54
N ALA A 170 11.25 15.44 -10.62
CA ALA A 170 10.99 15.87 -11.98
C ALA A 170 9.75 15.19 -12.60
N ALA A 171 8.97 14.45 -11.79
CA ALA A 171 7.72 13.82 -12.20
C ALA A 171 6.63 14.86 -12.50
N GLY A 172 5.54 14.42 -13.13
CA GLY A 172 4.44 15.31 -13.54
C GLY A 172 4.54 15.81 -14.98
N TRP A 173 4.18 17.06 -15.21
CA TRP A 173 4.25 17.71 -16.53
C TRP A 173 5.68 17.89 -17.06
N PRO A 174 6.70 18.28 -16.26
CA PRO A 174 8.08 18.44 -16.72
C PRO A 174 8.65 17.17 -17.33
N HIS A 175 8.37 16.00 -16.74
CA HIS A 175 8.77 14.73 -17.33
C HIS A 175 8.14 14.50 -18.71
N ARG A 176 6.82 14.72 -18.82
CA ARG A 176 6.06 14.52 -20.07
C ARG A 176 6.48 15.50 -21.16
N ILE A 177 6.72 16.76 -20.82
CA ILE A 177 7.22 17.79 -21.76
C ILE A 177 8.62 17.45 -22.25
N ARG A 178 9.54 17.08 -21.34
CA ARG A 178 10.90 16.64 -21.73
C ARG A 178 10.84 15.40 -22.62
N ARG A 179 9.95 14.46 -22.30
CA ARG A 179 9.74 13.26 -23.10
C ARG A 179 9.24 13.59 -24.52
N ALA A 180 8.21 14.43 -24.65
CA ALA A 180 7.69 14.85 -25.94
C ALA A 180 8.76 15.51 -26.81
N ARG A 181 9.56 16.42 -26.23
CA ARG A 181 10.71 17.04 -26.94
C ARG A 181 11.74 16.02 -27.38
N TYR A 182 12.04 15.02 -26.55
CA TYR A 182 12.99 13.97 -26.91
C TYR A 182 12.47 13.09 -28.06
N GLU A 183 11.17 12.77 -28.06
CA GLU A 183 10.51 12.04 -29.14
C GLU A 183 10.49 12.85 -30.45
N GLU A 184 10.34 14.18 -30.40
CA GLU A 184 10.46 15.07 -31.57
C GLU A 184 11.88 15.10 -32.14
N MET A 185 12.92 15.11 -31.30
CA MET A 185 14.32 15.12 -31.74
C MET A 185 14.78 13.79 -32.38
N LEU A 186 14.08 12.69 -32.09
CA LEU A 186 14.37 11.36 -32.63
C LEU A 186 13.63 11.06 -33.95
N ARG A 187 12.70 11.93 -34.38
CA ARG A 187 12.00 11.85 -35.67
C ARG A 187 12.75 12.63 -36.74
#